data_AF-I0GM97-F1
#
_entry.id   AF-I0GM97-F1
#
_cell.length_a   1.000
_cell.length_b   1.000
_cell.length_c   1.000
_cell.angle_alpha   90.00
_cell.angle_beta   90.00
_cell.angle_gamma   90.00
#
_symmetry.space_group_name_H-M   'P 1'
#
loop_
_entity.id
_entity.type
_entity.pdbx_description
1 polymer ?
#
loop_
_entity_poly.entity_id
_entity_poly.type
_entity_poly.pdbx_seq_one_letter_code
_entity_poly.pdbx_strand_id
1 'polypeptide(L)'
;MEKRNTIMRLVLTIITCGLYGIYWMYQMNEDLKRLRGESATAEGSTLVLYTFLTCGLYTFYWLYVNSDVLGQLREENGMEPDGASKENYIISTILAVVTSVGFWGLFTAVLGAILLALDDVLADEEVFEAFGQLAGESLSSLFMGIIMVVVMVALACRRQPEDSPRLLVVFSAIIFCMQCFPPFLSLGFMQKSLNGLIDCLQNERDVI
;
A
#
# COMPACT_ATOMS: atom_id res chain seq x y z
N MET A 1 11.51 -12.00 -18.67
CA MET A 1 10.86 -11.56 -17.41
C MET A 1 9.76 -12.56 -17.12
N GLU A 2 9.61 -13.00 -15.88
CA GLU A 2 8.68 -14.08 -15.52
C GLU A 2 7.52 -13.51 -14.68
N LYS A 3 6.32 -14.06 -14.87
CA LYS A 3 5.12 -13.67 -14.14
C LYS A 3 5.28 -13.94 -12.65
N ARG A 4 4.99 -12.93 -11.84
CA ARG A 4 5.22 -13.00 -10.40
C ARG A 4 3.90 -13.13 -9.66
N ASN A 5 3.79 -14.16 -8.82
CA ASN A 5 2.59 -14.38 -8.03
C ASN A 5 2.46 -13.31 -6.93
N THR A 6 1.52 -12.38 -7.11
CA THR A 6 1.25 -11.28 -6.17
C THR A 6 0.82 -11.79 -4.79
N ILE A 7 0.07 -12.88 -4.72
CA ILE A 7 -0.44 -13.45 -3.47
C ILE A 7 0.71 -14.01 -2.63
N MET A 8 1.63 -14.74 -3.26
CA MET A 8 2.81 -15.28 -2.58
C MET A 8 3.65 -14.17 -1.94
N ARG A 9 3.83 -13.06 -2.65
CA ARG A 9 4.59 -11.90 -2.16
C ARG A 9 3.90 -11.20 -0.99
N LEU A 10 2.59 -11.07 -1.06
CA LEU A 10 1.80 -10.50 0.04
C LEU A 10 1.95 -11.36 1.31
N VAL A 11 1.86 -12.69 1.18
CA VAL A 11 2.04 -13.63 2.30
C VAL A 11 3.45 -13.56 2.88
N LEU A 12 4.49 -13.58 2.04
CA LEU A 12 5.89 -13.42 2.48
C LEU A 12 6.11 -12.12 3.23
N THR A 13 5.42 -11.06 2.83
CA THR A 13 5.51 -9.76 3.48
C THR A 13 4.92 -9.77 4.88
N ILE A 14 3.80 -10.46 5.07
CA ILE A 14 3.18 -10.64 6.39
C ILE A 14 4.09 -11.50 7.29
N ILE A 15 4.64 -12.60 6.76
CA ILE A 15 5.51 -13.52 7.50
C ILE A 15 6.81 -12.84 7.97
N THR A 16 7.36 -11.93 7.17
CA THR A 16 8.62 -11.22 7.46
C THR A 16 8.42 -9.89 8.19
N CYS A 17 7.24 -9.67 8.77
CA CYS A 17 6.88 -8.42 9.45
C CYS A 17 7.15 -7.17 8.60
N GLY A 18 6.93 -7.26 7.28
CA GLY A 18 7.06 -6.15 6.35
C GLY A 18 8.42 -5.96 5.70
N LEU A 19 9.47 -6.67 6.15
CA LEU A 19 10.81 -6.55 5.56
C LEU A 19 10.83 -6.98 4.09
N TYR A 20 10.10 -8.05 3.74
CA TYR A 20 10.02 -8.50 2.34
C TYR A 20 9.33 -7.47 1.43
N GLY A 21 8.50 -6.56 1.96
CA GLY A 21 7.90 -5.48 1.17
C GLY A 21 8.93 -4.54 0.56
N ILE A 22 10.04 -4.30 1.26
CA ILE A 22 11.16 -3.48 0.76
C ILE A 22 11.87 -4.20 -0.39
N TYR A 23 12.10 -5.51 -0.24
CA TYR A 23 12.66 -6.34 -1.31
C TYR A 23 11.73 -6.39 -2.54
N TRP A 24 10.42 -6.47 -2.33
CA TRP A 24 9.44 -6.46 -3.41
C TRP A 24 9.49 -5.14 -4.20
N MET A 25 9.58 -3.99 -3.52
CA MET A 25 9.76 -2.69 -4.18
C MET A 25 11.03 -2.64 -5.04
N TYR A 26 12.16 -3.10 -4.49
CA TYR A 26 13.42 -3.21 -5.24
C TYR A 26 13.22 -4.01 -6.53
N GLN A 27 12.61 -5.19 -6.41
CA GLN A 27 12.44 -6.10 -7.53
C GLN A 27 11.47 -5.57 -8.60
N MET A 28 10.48 -4.77 -8.21
CA MET A 28 9.57 -4.09 -9.14
C MET A 28 10.26 -2.94 -9.87
N ASN A 29 11.07 -2.16 -9.16
CA ASN A 29 11.83 -1.06 -9.76
C ASN A 29 12.78 -1.57 -10.85
N GLU A 30 13.47 -2.67 -10.60
CA GLU A 30 14.36 -3.30 -11.59
C GLU A 30 13.62 -3.86 -12.80
N ASP A 31 12.42 -4.45 -12.62
CA ASP A 31 11.60 -4.90 -13.74
C ASP A 31 11.13 -3.72 -14.61
N LEU A 32 10.66 -2.64 -13.98
CA LEU A 32 10.24 -1.42 -14.68
C LEU A 32 11.40 -0.76 -15.43
N LYS A 33 12.60 -0.74 -14.85
CA LYS A 33 13.83 -0.27 -15.52
C LYS A 33 14.13 -1.05 -16.78
N ARG A 34 14.05 -2.39 -16.71
CA ARG A 34 14.30 -3.26 -17.85
C ARG A 34 13.29 -3.07 -18.97
N LEU A 35 12.05 -2.72 -18.64
CA LEU A 35 10.99 -2.44 -19.61
C LEU A 35 11.15 -1.06 -20.28
N ARG A 36 11.55 -0.03 -19.51
CA ARG A 36 11.70 1.34 -20.01
C ARG A 36 13.03 1.60 -20.74
N GLY A 37 14.06 0.79 -20.48
CA GLY A 37 15.44 1.13 -20.84
C GLY A 37 16.08 2.02 -19.77
N GLU A 38 17.41 1.92 -19.63
CA GLU A 38 18.23 2.26 -18.45
C GLU A 38 18.16 3.69 -17.87
N SER A 39 17.37 4.62 -18.41
CA SER A 39 17.64 6.07 -18.22
C SER A 39 16.70 6.89 -17.32
N ALA A 40 15.72 6.33 -16.60
CA ALA A 40 14.69 7.19 -15.97
C ALA A 40 14.36 6.98 -14.47
N THR A 41 14.86 5.95 -13.80
CA THR A 41 14.55 5.71 -12.37
C THR A 41 15.81 5.48 -11.54
N ALA A 42 15.80 5.94 -10.29
CA ALA A 42 16.90 5.71 -9.34
C ALA A 42 17.22 4.21 -9.23
N GLU A 43 18.51 3.86 -9.11
CA GLU A 43 18.95 2.49 -8.84
C GLU A 43 18.14 1.84 -7.70
N GLY A 44 17.78 0.56 -7.84
CA GLY A 44 17.01 -0.13 -6.81
C GLY A 44 17.69 -0.08 -5.43
N SER A 45 19.03 -0.08 -5.39
CA SER A 45 19.84 0.11 -4.17
C SER A 45 19.56 1.47 -3.50
N THR A 46 19.54 2.54 -4.30
CA THR A 46 19.27 3.92 -3.87
C THR A 46 17.83 4.08 -3.35
N LEU A 47 16.86 3.39 -3.96
CA LEU A 47 15.47 3.33 -3.48
C LEU A 47 15.34 2.76 -2.07
N VAL A 48 16.00 1.64 -1.80
CA VAL A 48 15.97 0.99 -0.48
C VAL A 48 16.62 1.88 0.58
N LEU A 49 17.75 2.50 0.23
CA LEU A 49 18.47 3.40 1.13
C LEU A 49 17.65 4.65 1.46
N TYR A 50 17.00 5.28 0.48
CA TYR A 50 16.12 6.42 0.73
C TYR A 50 14.84 6.05 1.48
N THR A 51 14.29 4.86 1.24
CA THR A 51 13.13 4.37 2.00
C THR A 51 13.47 4.26 3.49
N PHE A 52 14.66 3.75 3.82
CA PHE A 52 15.10 3.65 5.21
C PHE A 52 15.45 5.03 5.81
N LEU A 53 16.13 5.88 5.04
CA LEU A 53 16.54 7.22 5.49
C LEU A 53 15.35 8.17 5.73
N THR A 54 14.28 8.02 4.95
CA THR A 54 13.09 8.89 5.03
C THR A 54 11.94 8.25 5.84
N CYS A 55 12.22 7.17 6.58
CA CYS A 55 11.21 6.42 7.33
C CYS A 55 9.97 6.04 6.49
N GLY A 56 10.17 5.64 5.24
CA GLY A 56 9.09 5.25 4.32
C GLY A 56 8.43 6.39 3.55
N LEU A 57 8.77 7.67 3.79
CA LEU A 57 8.19 8.78 3.02
C LEU A 57 8.56 8.71 1.53
N TYR A 58 9.78 8.29 1.21
CA TYR A 58 10.22 8.11 -0.17
C TYR A 58 9.39 7.05 -0.93
N THR A 59 8.82 6.07 -0.21
CA THR A 59 7.95 5.06 -0.82
C THR A 59 6.75 5.69 -1.53
N PHE A 60 6.15 6.76 -0.99
CA PHE A 60 5.04 7.46 -1.65
C PHE A 60 5.45 8.14 -2.94
N TYR A 61 6.60 8.83 -2.92
CA TYR A 61 7.15 9.47 -4.11
C TYR A 61 7.46 8.41 -5.18
N TRP A 62 8.09 7.30 -4.78
CA TRP A 62 8.38 6.19 -5.68
C TRP A 62 7.11 5.58 -6.26
N LEU A 63 6.07 5.33 -5.46
CA LEU A 63 4.76 4.86 -5.92
C LEU A 63 4.12 5.84 -6.91
N TYR A 64 4.18 7.15 -6.63
CA TYR A 64 3.66 8.19 -7.52
C TYR A 64 4.33 8.17 -8.91
N VAL A 65 5.66 8.13 -8.95
CA VAL A 65 6.42 8.14 -10.20
C VAL A 65 6.27 6.81 -10.95
N ASN A 66 6.39 5.67 -10.26
CA ASN A 66 6.39 4.36 -10.94
C ASN A 66 5.00 3.94 -11.42
N SER A 67 3.93 4.35 -10.74
CA SER A 67 2.57 4.12 -11.21
C SER A 67 2.26 4.91 -12.49
N ASP A 68 2.85 6.10 -12.64
CA ASP A 68 2.79 6.86 -13.89
C ASP A 68 3.55 6.17 -15.01
N VAL A 69 4.80 5.82 -14.73
CA VAL A 69 5.69 5.14 -15.67
C VAL A 69 5.05 3.88 -16.21
N LEU A 70 4.46 3.09 -15.32
CA LEU A 70 3.78 1.86 -15.69
C LEU A 70 2.50 2.14 -16.48
N GLY A 71 1.77 3.22 -16.17
CA GLY A 71 0.60 3.64 -16.95
C GLY A 71 0.96 4.00 -18.39
N GLN A 72 1.99 4.83 -18.57
CA GLN A 72 2.51 5.20 -19.90
C GLN A 72 2.96 3.98 -20.71
N LEU A 73 3.73 3.07 -20.10
CA LEU A 73 4.17 1.85 -20.78
C LEU A 73 2.99 0.97 -21.20
N ARG A 74 1.90 0.95 -20.42
CA ARG A 74 0.70 0.20 -20.78
C ARG A 74 -0.05 0.85 -21.94
N GLU A 75 -0.18 2.18 -21.92
CA GLU A 75 -0.78 2.95 -23.02
C GLU A 75 0.00 2.78 -24.33
N GLU A 76 1.34 2.83 -24.28
CA GLU A 76 2.22 2.60 -25.44
C GLU A 76 2.02 1.21 -26.07
N ASN A 77 1.59 0.23 -25.27
CA ASN A 77 1.28 -1.12 -25.70
C ASN A 77 -0.24 -1.36 -25.87
N GLY A 78 -1.04 -0.30 -26.02
CA GLY A 78 -2.47 -0.38 -26.31
C GLY A 78 -3.35 -0.89 -25.17
N MET A 79 -2.85 -0.89 -23.93
CA MET A 79 -3.58 -1.32 -22.74
C MET A 79 -4.08 -0.13 -21.91
N GLU A 80 -5.09 -0.37 -21.08
CA GLU A 80 -5.52 0.63 -20.10
C GLU A 80 -4.38 0.97 -19.12
N PRO A 81 -4.26 2.25 -18.71
CA PRO A 81 -3.15 2.75 -17.87
C PRO A 81 -3.05 2.06 -16.49
N ASP A 82 -4.13 1.40 -16.05
CA ASP A 82 -4.16 0.67 -14.79
C ASP A 82 -4.67 -0.76 -15.01
N GLY A 83 -3.95 -1.75 -14.46
CA GLY A 83 -4.42 -3.14 -14.41
C GLY A 83 -5.32 -3.44 -13.21
N ALA A 84 -5.44 -2.51 -12.26
CA ALA A 84 -6.36 -2.60 -11.13
C ALA A 84 -7.62 -1.77 -11.40
N SER A 85 -8.80 -2.39 -11.26
CA SER A 85 -10.07 -1.68 -11.34
C SER A 85 -10.28 -0.75 -10.14
N LYS A 86 -11.06 0.32 -10.35
CA LYS A 86 -11.49 1.28 -9.32
C LYS A 86 -12.07 0.60 -8.08
N GLU A 87 -12.83 -0.47 -8.28
CA GLU A 87 -13.44 -1.28 -7.22
C GLU A 87 -12.39 -1.91 -6.29
N ASN A 88 -11.26 -2.40 -6.83
CA ASN A 88 -10.21 -3.00 -6.02
C ASN A 88 -9.60 -1.98 -5.05
N TYR A 89 -9.43 -0.73 -5.50
CA TYR A 89 -8.92 0.34 -4.63
C TYR A 89 -9.91 0.66 -3.50
N ILE A 90 -11.21 0.75 -3.81
CA ILE A 90 -12.25 1.00 -2.81
C ILE A 90 -12.32 -0.16 -1.81
N ILE A 91 -12.38 -1.40 -2.29
CA ILE A 91 -12.42 -2.60 -1.43
C ILE A 91 -11.20 -2.68 -0.53
N SER A 92 -10.00 -2.45 -1.08
CA SER A 92 -8.77 -2.46 -0.26
C SER A 92 -8.74 -1.36 0.78
N THR A 93 -9.30 -0.19 0.47
CA THR A 93 -9.43 0.92 1.42
C THR A 93 -10.39 0.56 2.56
N ILE A 94 -11.54 -0.05 2.25
CA ILE A 94 -12.49 -0.53 3.27
C ILE A 94 -11.82 -1.59 4.14
N LEU A 95 -11.14 -2.56 3.54
CA LEU A 95 -10.42 -3.60 4.28
C LEU A 95 -9.35 -3.00 5.20
N ALA A 96 -8.60 -2.00 4.72
CA ALA A 96 -7.61 -1.30 5.52
C ALA A 96 -8.24 -0.64 6.76
N VAL A 97 -9.37 0.06 6.59
CA VAL A 97 -10.09 0.72 7.70
C VAL A 97 -10.59 -0.31 8.73
N VAL A 98 -11.15 -1.43 8.28
CA VAL A 98 -11.61 -2.50 9.20
C VAL A 98 -10.43 -3.07 9.99
N THR A 99 -9.31 -3.33 9.31
CA THR A 99 -8.13 -3.92 9.93
C THR A 99 -7.48 -2.94 10.93
N SER A 100 -7.49 -1.64 10.66
CA SER A 100 -6.91 -0.65 11.57
C SER A 100 -7.66 -0.49 12.86
N VAL A 101 -8.99 -0.52 12.82
CA VAL A 101 -9.83 -0.40 14.03
C VAL A 101 -9.56 -1.58 14.96
N GLY A 102 -9.46 -2.79 14.40
CA GLY A 102 -9.13 -3.99 15.17
C GLY A 102 -7.71 -3.96 15.75
N PHE A 103 -6.72 -3.58 14.93
CA PHE A 103 -5.31 -3.62 15.35
C PHE A 103 -4.95 -2.54 16.37
N TRP A 104 -5.42 -1.30 16.19
CA TRP A 104 -5.16 -0.19 17.12
C TRP A 104 -5.88 -0.37 18.46
N GLY A 105 -7.13 -0.84 18.43
CA GLY A 105 -7.88 -1.19 19.64
C GLY A 105 -7.22 -2.32 20.43
N LEU A 106 -6.73 -3.35 19.75
CA LEU A 106 -5.98 -4.42 20.41
C LEU A 106 -4.65 -3.92 20.98
N PHE A 107 -3.91 -3.11 20.24
CA PHE A 107 -2.62 -2.56 20.68
C PHE A 107 -2.75 -1.72 21.96
N THR A 108 -3.72 -0.81 22.00
CA THR A 108 -4.01 0.02 23.17
C THR A 108 -4.48 -0.79 24.36
N ALA A 109 -5.34 -1.80 24.16
CA ALA A 109 -5.77 -2.71 25.23
C ALA A 109 -4.61 -3.53 25.82
N VAL A 110 -3.72 -4.05 24.98
CA VAL A 110 -2.54 -4.83 25.42
C VAL A 110 -1.53 -3.92 26.13
N LEU A 111 -1.24 -2.74 25.58
CA LEU A 111 -0.33 -1.78 26.20
C LEU A 111 -0.86 -1.31 27.55
N GLY A 112 -2.17 -1.02 27.64
CA GLY A 112 -2.86 -0.71 28.88
C GLY A 112 -2.70 -1.84 29.90
N ALA A 113 -3.03 -3.08 29.54
CA ALA A 113 -2.87 -4.23 30.43
C ALA A 113 -1.42 -4.43 30.92
N ILE A 114 -0.43 -4.19 30.05
CA ILE A 114 1.00 -4.26 30.43
C ILE A 114 1.38 -3.14 31.40
N LEU A 115 0.93 -1.90 31.16
CA LEU A 115 1.16 -0.77 32.06
C LEU A 115 0.54 -1.02 33.45
N LEU A 116 -0.70 -1.52 33.51
CA LEU A 116 -1.37 -1.88 34.77
C LEU A 116 -0.66 -3.04 35.48
N ALA A 117 -0.08 -4.00 34.75
CA ALA A 117 0.70 -5.08 35.34
C ALA A 117 2.08 -4.63 35.88
N LEU A 118 2.55 -3.44 35.49
CA LEU A 118 3.80 -2.84 35.99
C LEU A 118 3.57 -1.90 37.19
N ASP A 119 2.34 -1.41 37.40
CA ASP A 119 1.97 -0.51 38.50
C ASP A 119 1.02 -1.23 39.47
N ASP A 120 1.56 -1.74 40.58
CA ASP A 120 1.01 -2.85 41.37
C ASP A 120 -0.25 -2.54 42.24
N VAL A 121 -1.06 -1.52 41.95
CA VAL A 121 -2.35 -1.27 42.66
C VAL A 121 -3.30 -0.51 41.73
N LEU A 122 -4.46 -1.09 41.39
CA LEU A 122 -5.51 -0.34 40.69
C LEU A 122 -6.69 0.03 41.60
N ALA A 123 -7.03 1.32 41.56
CA ALA A 123 -8.33 1.85 41.95
C ALA A 123 -9.31 1.78 40.75
N ASP A 124 -10.61 1.65 41.03
CA ASP A 124 -11.68 1.50 40.01
C ASP A 124 -11.75 2.66 38.97
N GLU A 125 -11.14 3.82 39.25
CA GLU A 125 -11.17 5.00 38.35
C GLU A 125 -10.32 4.83 37.07
N GLU A 126 -9.17 4.16 37.13
CA GLU A 126 -8.25 4.02 35.98
C GLU A 126 -8.80 3.07 34.91
N VAL A 127 -9.62 2.09 35.30
CA VAL A 127 -10.29 1.18 34.37
C VAL A 127 -11.25 1.95 33.46
N PHE A 128 -12.05 2.85 34.04
CA PHE A 128 -13.00 3.65 33.28
C PHE A 128 -12.29 4.62 32.32
N GLU A 129 -11.17 5.21 32.73
CA GLU A 129 -10.35 6.06 31.87
C GLU A 129 -9.72 5.27 30.72
N ALA A 130 -9.19 4.06 30.98
CA ALA A 130 -8.66 3.17 29.95
C ALA A 130 -9.71 2.77 28.90
N PHE A 131 -10.94 2.43 29.34
CA PHE A 131 -12.05 2.17 28.42
C PHE A 131 -12.44 3.41 27.62
N GLY A 132 -12.44 4.59 28.25
CA GLY A 132 -12.68 5.87 27.58
C GLY A 132 -11.66 6.19 26.50
N GLN A 133 -10.37 5.98 26.78
CA GLN A 133 -9.27 6.16 25.83
C GLN A 133 -9.37 5.17 24.67
N LEU A 134 -9.61 3.88 24.95
CA LEU A 134 -9.80 2.84 23.93
C LEU A 134 -10.97 3.18 22.99
N ALA A 135 -12.11 3.59 23.54
CA ALA A 135 -13.28 3.98 22.77
C ALA A 135 -13.02 5.25 21.94
N GLY A 136 -12.34 6.24 22.52
CA GLY A 136 -11.99 7.50 21.85
C GLY A 136 -11.05 7.30 20.65
N GLU A 137 -9.97 6.56 20.85
CA GLU A 137 -8.99 6.22 19.79
C GLU A 137 -9.67 5.43 18.66
N SER A 138 -10.49 4.45 19.00
CA SER A 138 -11.24 3.66 18.03
C SER A 138 -12.21 4.52 17.21
N LEU A 139 -12.95 5.43 17.85
CA LEU A 139 -13.88 6.34 17.17
C LEU A 139 -13.15 7.32 16.25
N SER A 140 -12.01 7.86 16.69
CA SER A 140 -11.19 8.79 15.90
C SER A 140 -10.63 8.11 14.64
N SER A 141 -10.17 6.86 14.77
CA SER A 141 -9.66 6.07 13.65
C SER A 141 -10.75 5.73 12.62
N LEU A 142 -11.97 5.43 13.10
CA LEU A 142 -13.15 5.23 12.25
C LEU A 142 -13.50 6.50 11.47
N PHE A 143 -13.53 7.64 12.14
CA PHE A 143 -13.84 8.92 11.49
C PHE A 143 -12.83 9.25 10.39
N MET A 144 -11.54 9.12 10.66
CA MET A 144 -10.49 9.34 9.66
C MET A 144 -10.58 8.32 8.51
N GLY A 145 -10.86 7.05 8.83
CA GLY A 145 -11.08 6.00 7.84
C GLY A 145 -12.26 6.29 6.90
N ILE A 146 -13.38 6.78 7.43
CA ILE A 146 -14.55 7.17 6.64
C ILE A 146 -14.20 8.33 5.70
N ILE A 147 -13.49 9.36 6.18
CA ILE A 147 -13.04 10.48 5.33
C ILE A 147 -12.19 9.94 4.17
N MET A 148 -11.23 9.05 4.45
CA MET A 148 -10.36 8.49 3.42
C MET A 148 -11.12 7.62 2.41
N VAL A 149 -12.11 6.85 2.84
CA VAL A 149 -13.03 6.11 1.94
C VAL A 149 -13.77 7.09 1.03
N VAL A 150 -14.32 8.17 1.58
CA VAL A 150 -15.03 9.20 0.81
C VAL A 150 -14.11 9.86 -0.21
N VAL A 151 -12.87 10.21 0.18
CA VAL A 151 -11.85 10.75 -0.73
C VAL A 151 -11.53 9.75 -1.84
N MET A 152 -11.33 8.47 -1.51
CA MET A 152 -11.04 7.43 -2.51
C MET A 152 -12.20 7.22 -3.48
N VAL A 153 -13.44 7.19 -3.00
CA VAL A 153 -14.62 7.11 -3.87
C VAL A 153 -14.73 8.36 -4.74
N ALA A 154 -14.50 9.55 -4.20
CA ALA A 154 -14.52 10.79 -4.98
C ALA A 154 -13.45 10.78 -6.08
N LEU A 155 -12.22 10.34 -5.78
CA LEU A 155 -11.15 10.19 -6.77
C LEU A 155 -11.49 9.14 -7.83
N ALA A 156 -12.06 7.99 -7.41
CA ALA A 156 -12.47 6.93 -8.33
C ALA A 156 -13.61 7.37 -9.27
N CYS A 157 -14.57 8.15 -8.77
CA CYS A 157 -15.66 8.72 -9.56
C CYS A 157 -15.18 9.80 -10.53
N ARG A 158 -14.18 10.61 -10.15
CA ARG A 158 -13.62 11.67 -11.01
C ARG A 158 -12.63 11.15 -12.05
N ARG A 159 -12.11 9.94 -11.88
CA ARG A 159 -11.12 9.32 -12.76
C ARG A 159 -11.71 8.94 -14.12
N GLN A 160 -11.11 9.44 -15.20
CA GLN A 160 -11.38 8.97 -16.56
C GLN A 160 -10.53 7.72 -16.88
N PRO A 161 -10.91 6.92 -17.89
CA PRO A 161 -10.16 5.72 -18.29
C PRO A 161 -8.73 6.03 -18.75
N GLU A 162 -8.51 7.18 -19.38
CA GLU A 162 -7.21 7.65 -19.87
C GLU A 162 -6.33 8.28 -18.78
N ASP A 163 -6.85 8.51 -17.57
CA ASP A 163 -6.05 9.12 -16.50
C ASP A 163 -5.05 8.12 -15.90
N SER A 164 -3.80 8.55 -15.70
CA SER A 164 -2.79 7.75 -14.98
C SER A 164 -3.21 7.37 -13.54
N PRO A 165 -2.90 6.17 -13.03
CA PRO A 165 -3.37 5.67 -11.72
C PRO A 165 -2.72 6.28 -10.48
N ARG A 166 -1.85 7.27 -10.65
CA ARG A 166 -0.94 7.79 -9.62
C ARG A 166 -1.64 8.15 -8.31
N LEU A 167 -2.73 8.88 -8.40
CA LEU A 167 -3.45 9.35 -7.22
C LEU A 167 -4.09 8.21 -6.44
N LEU A 168 -4.78 7.27 -7.12
CA LEU A 168 -5.41 6.13 -6.46
C LEU A 168 -4.39 5.25 -5.73
N VAL A 169 -3.26 4.99 -6.39
CA VAL A 169 -2.16 4.20 -5.82
C VAL A 169 -1.57 4.91 -4.60
N VAL A 170 -1.30 6.22 -4.68
CA VAL A 170 -0.72 6.99 -3.57
C VAL A 170 -1.68 7.13 -2.39
N PHE A 171 -2.95 7.50 -2.64
CA PHE A 171 -3.94 7.61 -1.56
C PHE A 171 -4.20 6.27 -0.88
N SER A 172 -4.22 5.16 -1.63
CA SER A 172 -4.27 3.83 -1.02
C SER A 172 -3.09 3.59 -0.10
N ALA A 173 -1.86 3.97 -0.50
CA ALA A 173 -0.67 3.78 0.30
C ALA A 173 -0.67 4.65 1.58
N ILE A 174 -1.19 5.88 1.50
CA ILE A 174 -1.25 6.81 2.65
C ILE A 174 -2.09 6.20 3.77
N ILE A 175 -3.21 5.56 3.42
CA ILE A 175 -4.10 4.89 4.38
C ILE A 175 -3.34 3.82 5.17
N PHE A 176 -2.59 2.96 4.49
CA PHE A 176 -1.83 1.89 5.14
C PHE A 176 -0.71 2.44 6.05
N CYS A 177 0.00 3.47 5.61
CA CYS A 177 1.07 4.06 6.40
C CYS A 177 0.58 4.71 7.70
N MET A 178 -0.59 5.37 7.68
CA MET A 178 -1.21 5.89 8.90
C MET A 178 -1.54 4.80 9.92
N GLN A 179 -1.69 3.55 9.45
CA GLN A 179 -2.05 2.39 10.26
C GLN A 179 -0.81 1.60 10.72
N CYS A 180 0.40 2.16 10.56
CA CYS A 180 1.69 1.51 10.81
C CYS A 180 1.90 0.20 10.02
N PHE A 181 1.07 -0.06 9.02
CA PHE A 181 1.18 -1.22 8.14
C PHE A 181 1.81 -0.75 6.83
N PRO A 182 2.94 -1.31 6.40
CA PRO A 182 3.53 -0.80 5.16
C PRO A 182 2.61 -1.10 3.95
N PRO A 183 2.67 -0.30 2.87
CA PRO A 183 1.61 -0.22 1.84
C PRO A 183 1.63 -1.41 0.84
N PHE A 184 1.54 -2.64 1.34
CA PHE A 184 1.75 -3.86 0.55
C PHE A 184 0.63 -4.11 -0.48
N LEU A 185 -0.60 -3.71 -0.16
CA LEU A 185 -1.73 -3.84 -1.08
C LEU A 185 -1.57 -2.93 -2.31
N SER A 186 -1.03 -1.73 -2.11
CA SER A 186 -0.70 -0.79 -3.20
C SER A 186 0.38 -1.35 -4.13
N LEU A 187 1.40 -2.01 -3.57
CA LEU A 187 2.40 -2.75 -4.36
C LEU A 187 1.77 -3.91 -5.14
N GLY A 188 0.77 -4.57 -4.54
CA GLY A 188 0.01 -5.62 -5.21
C GLY A 188 -0.73 -5.15 -6.46
N PHE A 189 -1.35 -3.96 -6.42
CA PHE A 189 -2.01 -3.37 -7.59
C PHE A 189 -1.02 -3.03 -8.70
N MET A 190 0.10 -2.40 -8.36
CA MET A 190 1.15 -2.15 -9.33
C MET A 190 1.73 -3.45 -9.90
N GLN A 191 1.91 -4.50 -9.09
CA GLN A 191 2.39 -5.80 -9.58
C GLN A 191 1.39 -6.46 -10.52
N LYS A 192 0.07 -6.36 -10.24
CA LYS A 192 -0.98 -6.84 -11.14
C LYS A 192 -0.93 -6.11 -12.48
N SER A 193 -0.78 -4.78 -12.45
CA SER A 193 -0.63 -3.95 -13.63
C SER A 193 0.63 -4.29 -14.43
N LEU A 194 1.75 -4.50 -13.74
CA LEU A 194 3.03 -4.91 -14.34
C LEU A 194 2.96 -6.32 -14.96
N ASN A 195 2.33 -7.27 -14.28
CA ASN A 195 2.14 -8.62 -14.80
C ASN A 195 1.30 -8.63 -16.08
N GLY A 196 0.25 -7.80 -16.15
CA GLY A 196 -0.56 -7.66 -17.37
C GLY A 196 0.25 -7.11 -18.54
N LEU A 197 1.15 -6.17 -18.28
CA LEU A 197 2.07 -5.65 -19.30
C LEU A 197 3.07 -6.72 -19.78
N ILE A 198 3.64 -7.49 -18.85
CA ILE A 198 4.55 -8.60 -19.19
C ILE A 198 3.84 -9.67 -20.04
N ASP A 199 2.61 -10.04 -19.67
CA ASP A 199 1.81 -11.02 -20.42
C ASP A 199 1.57 -10.52 -21.87
N CYS A 200 1.27 -9.24 -22.07
CA CYS A 200 1.09 -8.64 -23.40
C CYS A 200 2.38 -8.69 -24.24
N LEU A 201 3.52 -8.28 -23.66
CA LEU A 201 4.81 -8.26 -24.34
C LEU A 201 5.32 -9.66 -24.71
N GLN A 202 4.98 -10.67 -23.91
CA GLN A 202 5.27 -12.07 -24.24
C GLN A 202 4.44 -12.54 -25.43
N ASN A 203 3.14 -12.23 -25.42
CA ASN A 203 2.24 -12.60 -26.51
C ASN A 203 2.64 -11.96 -27.85
N GLU A 204 3.09 -10.70 -27.86
CA GLU A 204 3.62 -10.08 -29.09
C GLU A 204 4.89 -10.76 -29.60
N ARG A 205 5.77 -11.21 -28.70
CA ARG A 205 7.01 -11.89 -29.07
C ARG A 205 6.77 -13.28 -29.64
N ASP A 206 5.76 -13.99 -29.17
CA ASP A 206 5.42 -15.33 -29.66
C ASP A 206 4.70 -15.30 -31.04
N VAL A 207 4.21 -14.12 -31.46
CA VAL A 207 3.52 -13.90 -32.75
C VAL A 207 4.48 -13.49 -33.88
N ILE A 208 5.72 -13.09 -33.56
CA ILE A 208 6.77 -12.66 -34.52
C ILE A 208 7.78 -13.80 -34.75
#